data_AF-A0A7C2F337-F1
#
_entry.id   AF-A0A7C2F337-F1
#
_cell.length_a   1.000
_cell.length_b   1.000
_cell.length_c   1.000
_cell.angle_alpha   90.00
_cell.angle_beta   90.00
_cell.angle_gamma   90.00
#
_symmetry.space_group_name_H-M   'P 1'
#
loop_
_entity.id
_entity.type
_entity.pdbx_description
1 polymer ?
#
loop_
_entity_poly.entity_id
_entity_poly.type
_entity_poly.pdbx_seq_one_letter_code
_entity_poly.pdbx_strand_id
1 'polypeptide(L)' 'MKLALSGPDIGPREIELVNEVLSTSYLSMGPKIELFEHRMASYLGCGQAVGVSSGTSGLHLMVIAAG' A
#
# COMPACT_ATOMS: atom_id res chain seq x y z
N MET A 1 21.81 2.08 24.91
CA MET A 1 20.87 1.30 24.08
C MET A 1 19.64 2.17 23.83
N LYS A 2 19.30 2.49 22.59
CA LYS A 2 18.04 3.21 22.27
C LYS A 2 16.95 2.15 22.10
N LEU A 3 15.98 2.09 23.03
CA LEU A 3 14.74 1.34 22.83
C LEU A 3 13.76 2.21 22.05
N ALA A 4 13.53 1.86 20.78
CA ALA A 4 12.55 2.52 19.95
C ALA A 4 11.15 1.94 20.21
N LEU A 5 10.11 2.79 20.14
CA LEU A 5 8.71 2.36 20.25
C LEU A 5 8.25 1.57 19.01
N SER A 6 8.72 1.96 17.83
CA SER A 6 8.49 1.27 16.56
C SER A 6 9.67 1.47 15.61
N GLY A 7 9.77 0.61 14.61
CA GLY A 7 10.72 0.72 13.51
C GLY A 7 10.14 0.08 12.25
N PRO A 8 10.76 0.30 11.07
CA PRO A 8 10.37 -0.38 9.86
C PRO A 8 10.51 -1.89 10.02
N ASP A 9 9.47 -2.64 9.64
CA ASP A 9 9.50 -4.09 9.53
C ASP A 9 9.63 -4.46 8.05
N ILE A 10 10.85 -4.71 7.60
CA ILE A 10 11.19 -4.96 6.20
C ILE A 10 12.10 -6.19 6.16
N GLY A 11 11.62 -7.28 5.57
CA GLY A 11 12.33 -8.53 5.42
C GLY A 11 12.78 -8.81 3.98
N PRO A 12 13.31 -10.01 3.73
CA PRO A 12 13.75 -10.44 2.40
C PRO A 12 12.63 -10.40 1.35
N ARG A 13 11.38 -10.66 1.77
CA ARG A 13 10.22 -10.69 0.87
C ARG A 13 9.87 -9.32 0.31
N GLU A 14 9.95 -8.28 1.14
CA GLU A 14 9.69 -6.91 0.71
C GLU A 14 10.73 -6.46 -0.34
N ILE A 15 11.99 -6.85 -0.14
CA ILE A 15 13.08 -6.57 -1.10
C ILE A 15 12.86 -7.29 -2.43
N GLU A 16 12.48 -8.57 -2.38
CA GLU A 16 12.14 -9.35 -3.58
C GLU A 16 11.02 -8.67 -4.39
N LEU A 17 9.93 -8.25 -3.73
CA LEU A 17 8.80 -7.60 -4.38
C LEU A 17 9.17 -6.25 -5.01
N VAL A 18 10.08 -5.49 -4.39
CA VAL A 18 10.63 -4.26 -4.99
C VAL A 18 11.44 -4.58 -6.24
N ASN A 19 12.32 -5.58 -6.18
CA ASN A 19 13.13 -5.99 -7.33
C ASN A 19 12.27 -6.49 -8.50
N GLU A 20 11.18 -7.22 -8.21
CA GLU A 20 10.18 -7.59 -9.22
C GLU A 20 9.64 -6.35 -9.94
N VAL A 21 9.22 -5.30 -9.22
CA VAL A 21 8.74 -4.05 -9.84
C VAL A 21 9.84 -3.37 -10.67
N LEU A 22 11.06 -3.28 -10.13
CA LEU A 22 12.20 -2.65 -10.81
C LEU A 22 12.59 -3.37 -12.12
N SER A 23 12.27 -4.66 -12.24
CA SER A 23 12.46 -5.42 -13.49
C SER A 23 11.39 -5.16 -14.57
N THR A 24 10.37 -4.34 -14.27
CA THR A 24 9.30 -3.99 -15.21
C THR A 24 9.45 -2.56 -15.74
N SER A 25 8.59 -2.17 -16.68
CA SER A 25 8.45 -0.80 -17.15
C SER A 25 7.49 0.06 -16.33
N TYR A 26 6.88 -0.48 -15.27
CA TYR A 26 5.87 0.20 -14.45
C TYR A 26 6.40 0.53 -13.06
N LEU A 27 6.77 1.79 -12.83
CA LEU A 27 7.29 2.26 -11.54
C LEU A 27 6.27 3.01 -10.68
N SER A 28 5.09 3.32 -11.22
CA SER A 28 4.02 4.04 -10.53
C SER A 28 2.76 3.17 -10.39
N MET A 29 1.66 3.55 -11.05
CA MET A 29 0.41 2.79 -11.07
C MET A 29 0.57 1.61 -12.03
N GLY A 30 1.06 0.49 -11.49
CA GLY A 30 1.22 -0.79 -12.18
C GLY A 30 0.46 -1.91 -11.49
N PRO A 31 0.55 -3.16 -11.99
CA PRO A 31 -0.27 -4.29 -11.54
C PRO A 31 -0.16 -4.62 -10.04
N LYS A 32 0.91 -4.18 -9.37
CA LYS A 32 1.06 -4.35 -7.92
C LYS A 32 0.03 -3.54 -7.11
N ILE A 33 -0.44 -2.39 -7.61
CA ILE A 33 -1.46 -1.60 -6.90
C ILE A 33 -2.82 -2.30 -6.95
N GLU A 34 -3.22 -2.81 -8.12
CA GLU A 34 -4.46 -3.55 -8.30
C GLU A 34 -4.48 -4.82 -7.43
N LEU A 35 -3.35 -5.53 -7.37
CA LEU A 35 -3.19 -6.69 -6.50
C LEU A 35 -3.31 -6.32 -5.02
N PHE A 36 -2.72 -5.21 -4.60
CA PHE A 36 -2.80 -4.72 -3.24
C PHE A 36 -4.25 -4.37 -2.88
N GLU A 37 -4.94 -3.60 -3.71
CA GLU A 37 -6.34 -3.22 -3.53
C GLU A 37 -7.26 -4.45 -3.43
N HIS A 38 -7.10 -5.42 -4.33
CA HIS A 38 -7.89 -6.65 -4.30
C HIS A 38 -7.67 -7.47 -3.02
N ARG A 39 -6.40 -7.60 -2.59
CA ARG A 39 -6.05 -8.30 -1.34
C ARG A 39 -6.59 -7.58 -0.12
N MET A 40 -6.52 -6.25 -0.10
CA MET A 40 -7.05 -5.44 1.00
C MET A 40 -8.57 -5.53 1.08
N ALA A 41 -9.28 -5.45 -0.04
CA ALA A 41 -10.73 -5.62 -0.08
C ALA A 41 -11.15 -7.00 0.45
N SER A 42 -10.42 -8.05 0.02
CA SER A 42 -10.64 -9.42 0.49
C SER A 42 -10.35 -9.59 1.99
N TYR A 43 -9.26 -8.99 2.48
CA TYR A 43 -8.86 -9.04 3.89
C TYR A 43 -9.87 -8.31 4.80
N LEU A 44 -10.40 -7.17 4.35
CA LEU A 44 -11.36 -6.36 5.10
C LEU A 44 -12.81 -6.84 4.93
N GLY A 45 -13.10 -7.72 3.96
CA GLY A 45 -14.46 -8.17 3.65
C GLY A 45 -15.34 -7.07 3.02
N CYS A 46 -14.73 -6.10 2.33
CA CYS A 46 -15.46 -5.02 1.64
C CYS A 46 -15.44 -5.21 0.12
N GLY A 47 -16.36 -4.52 -0.58
CA GLY A 47 -16.47 -4.62 -2.03
C GLY A 47 -15.32 -3.96 -2.79
N GLN A 48 -14.72 -2.90 -2.24
CA GLN A 48 -13.64 -2.14 -2.87
C GLN A 48 -12.66 -1.62 -1.82
N ALA A 49 -11.38 -1.54 -2.20
CA ALA A 49 -10.34 -0.84 -1.47
C ALA A 49 -9.54 0.02 -2.47
N VAL A 50 -9.03 1.16 -2.03
CA VAL A 50 -8.31 2.12 -2.87
C VAL A 50 -6.95 2.43 -2.23
N GLY A 51 -5.88 2.17 -2.96
CA GLY A 51 -4.52 2.46 -2.54
C GLY A 51 -4.19 3.94 -2.72
N VAL A 52 -3.68 4.58 -1.67
CA VAL A 52 -3.31 6.00 -1.66
C VAL A 52 -1.91 6.20 -1.10
N SER A 53 -1.32 7.37 -1.33
CA SER A 53 0.06 7.66 -0.92
C SER A 53 0.27 7.74 0.60
N SER A 54 -0.78 7.98 1.39
CA SER A 54 -0.70 8.04 2.85
C SER A 54 -2.09 7.92 3.51
N GLY A 55 -2.11 7.65 4.82
CA GLY A 55 -3.33 7.71 5.62
C GLY A 55 -3.99 9.09 5.61
N THR A 56 -3.20 10.17 5.59
CA THR A 56 -3.71 11.55 5.49
C THR A 56 -4.43 11.77 4.17
N SER A 57 -3.88 11.31 3.05
CA SER A 57 -4.53 11.39 1.74
C SER A 57 -5.83 10.57 1.70
N GLY A 58 -5.83 9.39 2.33
CA GLY A 58 -7.04 8.57 2.47
C GLY A 58 -8.15 9.31 3.20
N LEU A 59 -7.85 9.88 4.37
CA LEU A 59 -8.82 10.65 5.15
C LEU A 59 -9.29 11.91 4.39
N HIS A 60 -8.37 12.61 3.73
CA HIS A 60 -8.71 13.80 2.94
C HIS A 60 -9.70 13.46 1.82
N LEU A 61 -9.47 12.37 1.07
CA LEU A 61 -10.39 11.91 0.04
C LEU A 61 -11.74 11.45 0.62
N MET A 62 -11.75 10.81 1.79
CA MET A 62 -13.00 10.44 2.47
C MET A 62 -13.84 11.66 2.82
N VAL A 63 -13.21 12.72 3.33
CA VAL A 63 -13.92 13.99 3.63
C VAL A 63 -14.46 14.61 2.35
N ILE A 64 -13.65 14.72 1.29
CA ILE A 64 -14.11 15.25 -0.01
C ILE A 64 -15.29 14.44 -0.54
N ALA A 65 -15.26 13.11 -0.43
CA ALA A 65 -16.33 12.23 -0.91
C ALA A 65 -17.61 12.31 -0.07
N ALA A 66 -17.51 12.70 1.21
CA ALA A 66 -18.66 12.83 2.10
C ALA A 66 -19.43 14.16 1.92
N GLY A 67 -18.79 15.19 1.34
CA GLY A 67 -19.35 16.53 1.13
C GLY A 67 -19.01 17.51 2.25
#